data_AF-A0A496S0Z5-F1
#
_entry.id   AF-A0A496S0Z5-F1
#
_cell.length_a   1.000
_cell.length_b   1.000
_cell.length_c   1.000
_cell.angle_alpha   90.00
_cell.angle_beta   90.00
_cell.angle_gamma   90.00
#
_symmetry.space_group_name_H-M   'P 1'
#
loop_
_entity.id
_entity.type
_entity.pdbx_description
1 polymer ?
#
loop_
_entity_poly.entity_id
_entity_poly.type
_entity_poly.pdbx_seq_one_letter_code
_entity_poly.pdbx_strand_id
1 'polypeptide(L)'
;MAKVILVTTSELNPRLEKIASFFKFLGMDVISFKDEEKFSLENYEVVFTEKSLYNDLKKLYPLKIIVPLVDLEKKEMVIFEKMKKLIREVVGENILR
;
A
#
# COMPACT_ATOMS: atom_id res chain seq x y z
N MET A 1 11.75 -15.62 3.57
CA MET A 1 11.46 -14.31 4.19
C MET A 1 10.61 -13.57 3.16
N ALA A 2 9.32 -13.34 3.46
CA ALA A 2 8.41 -12.73 2.49
C ALA A 2 8.88 -11.30 2.20
N LYS A 3 9.22 -11.02 0.94
CA LYS A 3 9.62 -9.66 0.53
C LYS A 3 8.35 -8.87 0.24
N VAL A 4 8.20 -7.76 0.93
CA VAL A 4 7.02 -6.91 0.92
C VAL A 4 7.43 -5.50 0.56
N ILE A 5 6.71 -4.87 -0.36
CA ILE A 5 7.05 -3.54 -0.86
C ILE A 5 5.89 -2.56 -0.80
N LEU A 6 6.16 -1.28 -0.53
CA LEU A 6 5.22 -0.18 -0.71
C LEU A 6 5.63 0.67 -1.91
N VAL A 7 4.68 0.88 -2.83
CA VAL A 7 4.84 1.74 -4.01
C VAL A 7 4.07 3.03 -3.82
N THR A 8 4.75 4.17 -3.92
CA THR A 8 4.15 5.51 -3.75
C THR A 8 4.26 6.35 -5.03
N THR A 9 3.42 7.38 -5.15
CA THR A 9 3.50 8.34 -6.26
C THR A 9 4.77 9.20 -6.19
N SER A 10 5.05 9.88 -7.29
CA SER A 10 6.31 10.58 -7.63
C SER A 10 6.69 11.76 -6.74
N GLU A 11 5.78 12.27 -5.92
CA GLU A 11 6.06 13.32 -4.96
C GLU A 11 5.94 12.73 -3.56
N LEU A 12 7.07 12.33 -2.99
CA LEU A 12 7.18 12.15 -1.54
C LEU A 12 6.98 13.52 -0.89
N ASN A 13 5.72 13.89 -0.70
CA ASN A 13 5.32 14.95 0.22
C ASN A 13 6.11 14.72 1.53
N PRO A 14 6.65 15.74 2.22
CA PRO A 14 7.41 15.55 3.47
C PRO A 14 6.67 14.71 4.54
N ARG A 15 5.34 14.64 4.45
CA ARG A 15 4.51 13.75 5.28
C ARG A 15 4.59 12.27 4.87
N LEU A 16 4.77 11.99 3.60
CA LEU A 16 4.96 10.64 3.05
C LEU A 16 6.32 10.06 3.41
N GLU A 17 7.33 10.89 3.64
CA GLU A 17 8.61 10.41 4.18
C GLU A 17 8.44 9.75 5.55
N LYS A 18 7.54 10.26 6.40
CA LYS A 18 7.24 9.66 7.71
C LYS A 18 6.55 8.31 7.56
N ILE A 19 5.59 8.22 6.64
CA ILE A 19 4.86 6.98 6.35
C ILE A 19 5.80 5.94 5.72
N ALA A 20 6.62 6.34 4.74
CA ALA A 20 7.65 5.50 4.14
C ALA A 20 8.68 5.03 5.19
N SER A 21 9.13 5.92 6.08
CA SER A 21 10.06 5.57 7.16
C SER A 21 9.45 4.59 8.15
N PHE A 22 8.16 4.72 8.46
CA PHE A 22 7.43 3.77 9.29
C PHE A 22 7.39 2.37 8.66
N PHE A 23 7.12 2.27 7.35
CA PHE A 23 7.12 0.98 6.66
C PHE A 23 8.51 0.37 6.51
N LYS A 24 9.54 1.20 6.27
CA LYS A 24 10.94 0.75 6.34
C LYS A 24 11.30 0.21 7.72
N PHE A 25 10.85 0.87 8.79
CA PHE A 25 11.03 0.39 10.17
C PHE A 25 10.36 -0.96 10.42
N LEU A 26 9.20 -1.22 9.80
CA LEU A 26 8.52 -2.53 9.83
C LEU A 26 9.20 -3.60 8.96
N GLY A 27 10.33 -3.28 8.32
CA GLY A 27 11.09 -4.20 7.48
C GLY A 27 10.54 -4.36 6.06
N MET A 28 9.72 -3.42 5.60
CA MET A 28 9.21 -3.40 4.22
C MET A 28 10.12 -2.55 3.34
N ASP A 29 10.28 -2.98 2.09
CA ASP A 29 10.92 -2.16 1.07
C ASP A 29 9.95 -1.04 0.64
N VAL A 30 10.45 0.18 0.42
CA VAL A 30 9.59 1.30 0.00
C VAL A 30 10.21 1.97 -1.22
N ILE A 31 9.43 2.05 -2.30
CA ILE A 31 9.87 2.55 -3.61
C ILE A 31 8.89 3.58 -4.19
N SER A 32 9.41 4.46 -5.04
CA SER A 32 8.63 5.44 -5.78
C SER A 32 8.33 4.92 -7.18
N PHE A 33 7.09 5.12 -7.65
CA PHE A 33 6.62 4.64 -8.96
C PHE A 33 7.31 5.30 -10.16
N LYS A 34 7.96 6.46 -9.98
CA LYS A 34 8.57 7.24 -11.08
C LYS A 34 9.78 6.58 -11.74
N ASP A 35 10.34 5.53 -11.14
CA ASP A 35 11.48 4.78 -11.66
C ASP A 35 11.01 3.59 -12.52
N GLU A 36 10.17 3.85 -13.53
CA GLU A 36 9.60 2.83 -14.44
C GLU A 36 10.67 1.94 -15.10
N GLU A 37 11.92 2.41 -15.19
CA GLU A 37 13.02 1.70 -15.84
C GLU A 37 13.76 0.68 -14.94
N LYS A 38 13.44 0.54 -13.64
CA LYS A 38 14.26 -0.29 -12.72
C LYS A 38 13.54 -1.28 -11.80
N PHE A 39 12.21 -1.30 -11.71
CA PHE A 39 11.53 -2.10 -10.68
C PHE A 39 10.88 -3.38 -11.20
N SER A 40 11.62 -4.50 -11.11
CA SER A 40 11.01 -5.84 -11.16
C SER A 40 10.35 -6.15 -9.81
N LEU A 41 9.01 -6.21 -9.81
CA LEU A 41 8.21 -6.67 -8.67
C LEU A 41 8.18 -8.20 -8.54
N GLU A 42 8.90 -8.93 -9.40
CA GLU A 42 8.91 -10.40 -9.42
C GLU A 42 9.36 -11.00 -8.09
N ASN A 43 10.31 -10.35 -7.42
CA ASN A 43 10.87 -10.82 -6.15
C ASN A 43 9.99 -10.55 -4.92
N TYR A 44 8.88 -9.84 -5.08
CA TYR A 44 7.99 -9.46 -3.98
C TYR A 44 6.70 -10.28 -3.99
N GLU A 45 6.37 -10.90 -2.87
CA GLU A 45 5.15 -11.71 -2.75
C GLU A 45 3.90 -10.83 -2.65
N VAL A 46 4.01 -9.72 -1.90
CA VAL A 46 2.93 -8.77 -1.66
C VAL A 46 3.41 -7.35 -1.97
N VAL A 47 2.61 -6.64 -2.76
CA VAL A 47 2.86 -5.26 -3.18
C VAL A 47 1.78 -4.38 -2.57
N PHE A 48 2.17 -3.56 -1.59
CA PHE A 48 1.35 -2.46 -1.12
C PHE A 48 1.51 -1.26 -2.04
N THR A 49 0.43 -0.53 -2.26
CA THR A 49 0.45 0.61 -3.17
C THR A 49 -0.45 1.73 -2.70
N GLU A 50 -0.17 2.92 -3.21
CA GLU A 50 -1.15 3.99 -3.28
C GLU A 50 -2.34 3.59 -4.15
N LYS A 51 -3.54 4.01 -3.75
CA LYS A 51 -4.80 3.58 -4.37
C LYS A 51 -4.93 3.97 -5.85
N SER A 52 -4.45 5.15 -6.26
CA SER A 52 -4.46 5.59 -7.66
C SER A 52 -3.62 4.68 -8.55
N LEU A 53 -2.50 4.16 -8.02
CA LEU A 53 -1.58 3.27 -8.73
C LEU A 53 -2.04 1.81 -8.82
N TYR A 54 -3.08 1.43 -8.07
CA TYR A 54 -3.53 0.04 -7.99
C TYR A 54 -3.88 -0.54 -9.36
N ASN A 55 -4.66 0.20 -10.17
CA ASN A 55 -5.12 -0.31 -11.46
C ASN A 55 -3.96 -0.51 -12.44
N ASP A 56 -2.98 0.40 -12.44
CA ASP A 56 -1.84 0.35 -13.34
C ASP A 56 -0.91 -0.81 -12.97
N LEU A 57 -0.60 -0.94 -11.67
CA LEU A 57 0.17 -2.06 -11.17
C LEU A 57 -0.54 -3.41 -11.40
N LYS A 58 -1.88 -3.47 -11.28
CA LYS A 58 -2.63 -4.71 -11.51
C LYS A 58 -2.69 -5.12 -12.97
N LYS A 59 -2.63 -4.17 -13.91
CA LYS A 59 -2.47 -4.46 -15.34
C LYS A 59 -1.08 -5.00 -15.67
N LEU A 60 -0.04 -4.40 -15.09
CA LEU A 60 1.37 -4.81 -15.31
C LEU A 60 1.69 -6.15 -14.64
N TYR A 61 1.11 -6.40 -13.46
CA TYR A 61 1.39 -7.58 -12.64
C TYR A 61 0.09 -8.30 -12.21
N PRO A 62 -0.64 -8.92 -13.15
CA PRO A 62 -1.98 -9.46 -12.88
C PRO A 62 -2.00 -10.58 -11.84
N LEU A 63 -0.93 -11.38 -11.77
CA LEU A 63 -0.81 -12.51 -10.83
C LEU A 63 -0.30 -12.11 -9.43
N LYS A 64 0.16 -10.87 -9.25
CA LYS A 64 0.67 -10.41 -7.95
C LYS A 64 -0.48 -10.03 -7.00
N ILE A 65 -0.22 -10.23 -5.71
CA ILE A 65 -1.08 -9.74 -4.64
C ILE A 65 -0.75 -8.26 -4.46
N ILE A 66 -1.65 -7.40 -4.95
CA ILE A 66 -1.49 -5.94 -4.88
C ILE A 66 -2.58 -5.41 -3.96
N VAL A 67 -2.17 -4.64 -2.95
CA VAL A 67 -3.05 -4.16 -1.89
C VAL A 67 -2.95 -2.63 -1.80
N PRO A 68 -4.02 -1.89 -2.07
CA PRO A 68 -4.04 -0.44 -1.84
C PRO A 68 -4.04 -0.19 -0.33
N LEU A 69 -2.94 0.38 0.18
CA LEU A 69 -2.72 0.60 1.62
C LEU A 69 -3.08 2.04 2.03
N VAL A 70 -2.81 2.99 1.14
CA VAL A 70 -2.91 4.44 1.37
C VAL A 70 -3.64 5.11 0.22
N ASP A 71 -4.48 6.09 0.55
CA ASP A 71 -5.15 7.00 -0.37
C ASP A 71 -4.65 8.40 -0.02
N LEU A 72 -3.73 8.92 -0.83
CA LEU A 72 -3.07 10.20 -0.57
C LEU A 72 -3.96 11.39 -0.85
N GLU A 73 -4.88 11.25 -1.81
CA GLU A 73 -5.88 12.28 -2.11
C GLU A 73 -6.77 12.51 -0.90
N LYS A 74 -7.24 11.42 -0.27
CA LYS A 74 -8.12 11.47 0.90
C LYS A 74 -7.38 11.55 2.23
N LYS A 75 -6.05 11.39 2.24
CA LYS A 75 -5.19 11.37 3.44
C LYS A 75 -5.57 10.25 4.43
N GLU A 76 -5.98 9.09 3.91
CA GLU A 76 -6.46 7.96 4.71
C GLU A 76 -5.63 6.70 4.45
N MET A 77 -5.43 5.90 5.50
CA MET A 77 -4.98 4.52 5.33
C MET A 77 -6.20 3.65 4.97
N VAL A 78 -6.31 3.32 3.69
CA VAL A 78 -7.42 2.54 3.11
C VAL A 78 -7.61 1.21 3.85
N ILE A 79 -6.51 0.62 4.33
CA ILE A 79 -6.57 -0.67 5.02
C ILE A 79 -7.28 -0.58 6.38
N PHE A 80 -7.15 0.54 7.10
CA PHE A 80 -7.83 0.72 8.38
C PHE A 80 -9.34 0.83 8.20
N GLU A 81 -9.80 1.56 7.18
CA GLU A 81 -11.24 1.66 6.88
C GLU A 81 -11.79 0.31 6.37
N LYS A 82 -11.06 -0.41 5.52
CA LYS A 82 -11.46 -1.77 5.11
C LYS A 82 -11.49 -2.74 6.28
N MET A 83 -10.51 -2.71 7.18
CA MET A 83 -10.49 -3.56 8.38
C MET A 83 -11.63 -3.21 9.32
N LYS A 84 -11.88 -1.93 9.59
CA LYS A 84 -13.04 -1.50 10.38
C LYS A 84 -14.34 -2.01 9.76
N LYS A 85 -14.49 -1.87 8.44
CA LYS A 85 -15.67 -2.36 7.74
C LYS A 85 -15.82 -3.88 7.87
N LEU A 86 -14.74 -4.64 7.68
CA LEU A 86 -14.74 -6.09 7.84
C LEU A 86 -15.11 -6.51 9.27
N ILE A 87 -14.54 -5.83 10.27
CA ILE A 87 -14.85 -6.07 11.69
C ILE A 87 -16.32 -5.75 11.98
N ARG A 88 -16.88 -4.66 11.42
CA ARG A 88 -18.31 -4.34 11.53
C ARG A 88 -19.17 -5.41 10.88
N GLU A 89 -18.79 -5.92 9.71
CA GLU A 89 -19.53 -6.96 8.98
C GLU A 89 -19.50 -8.31 9.71
N VAL A 90 -18.37 -8.66 10.32
CA VAL A 90 -18.17 -9.98 10.96
C VAL A 90 -18.66 -9.99 12.41
N VAL A 91 -18.45 -8.90 13.16
CA VAL A 91 -18.65 -8.87 14.62
C VAL A 91 -19.73 -7.87 15.06
N GLY A 92 -20.28 -7.08 14.13
CA GLY A 92 -21.31 -6.07 14.40
C GLY A 92 -20.75 -4.69 14.77
N GLU A 93 -21.59 -3.66 14.67
CA GLU A 93 -21.18 -2.25 14.80
C GLU A 93 -20.64 -1.85 16.19
N ASN A 94 -20.94 -2.62 17.23
CA ASN A 94 -20.73 -2.20 18.63
C ASN A 94 -19.28 -2.31 19.16
N ILE A 95 -18.35 -2.89 18.41
CA ILE A 95 -16.98 -3.15 18.90
C ILE A 95 -16.00 -1.99 18.64
N LEU A 96 -16.29 -1.11 17.67
CA LEU A 96 -15.36 -0.06 17.22
C LEU A 96 -15.66 1.33 17.79
N ARG A 97 -16.00 1.42 19.10
CA ARG A 97 -16.13 2.70 19.81
C ARG A 97 -14.78 3.32 20.14
#